data_AF-A0A3M0XUB3-F1
#
_entry.id   AF-A0A3M0XUB3-F1
#
_cell.length_a   1.000
_cell.length_b   1.000
_cell.length_c   1.000
_cell.angle_alpha   90.00
_cell.angle_beta   90.00
_cell.angle_gamma   90.00
#
_symmetry.space_group_name_H-M   'P 1'
#
loop_
_entity.id
_entity.type
_entity.pdbx_description
1 polymer ?
#
loop_
_entity_poly.entity_id
_entity_poly.type
_entity_poly.pdbx_seq_one_letter_code
_entity_poly.pdbx_strand_id
1 'polypeptide(L)'
;AEEGLRARLASLLEQQSFTDLVTPPSQEPRLFSTPADTIGNRPDVQAAEELEEAAHAAVKAAWAAYFPDFFASFSWLQNQGYNGSGANDATWQIAIQARLPLWTGGRRQAQLSEAKAQRRAAQYQQEAVKQSARAEVVAARGAWLAAQAQYRAAQSAVAAAEEVTRIQTDRFAEGRLSATDLVDAEATLADARSELVSSLVRWWKADDALRLAVGLAPAAYDEYTGPVK
;
A
#
# COMPACT_ATOMS: atom_id res chain seq x y z
N ALA A 1 -39.92 -2.43 15.95
CA ALA A 1 -38.90 -2.22 17.01
C ALA A 1 -37.53 -1.88 16.42
N GLU A 2 -37.06 -2.56 15.36
CA GLU A 2 -35.77 -2.29 14.70
C GLU A 2 -35.61 -0.88 14.12
N GLU A 3 -36.62 -0.31 13.46
CA GLU A 3 -36.52 1.04 12.86
C GLU A 3 -36.20 2.12 13.89
N GLY A 4 -36.81 2.05 15.08
CA GLY A 4 -36.54 2.99 16.18
C GLY A 4 -35.13 2.82 16.76
N LEU A 5 -34.58 1.60 16.74
CA LEU A 5 -33.21 1.34 17.19
C LEU A 5 -32.20 1.88 16.18
N ARG A 6 -32.42 1.64 14.88
CA ARG A 6 -31.58 2.14 13.78
C ARG A 6 -31.56 3.67 13.73
N ALA A 7 -32.70 4.32 13.91
CA ALA A 7 -32.79 5.78 13.96
C ALA A 7 -32.04 6.38 15.16
N ARG A 8 -32.12 5.75 16.33
CA ARG A 8 -31.36 6.18 17.52
C ARG A 8 -29.85 5.98 17.37
N LEU A 9 -29.42 4.86 16.80
CA LEU A 9 -28.01 4.60 16.52
C LEU A 9 -27.47 5.58 15.47
N ALA A 10 -28.24 5.87 14.42
CA ALA A 10 -27.89 6.87 13.41
C ALA A 10 -27.66 8.25 14.03
N SER A 11 -28.56 8.66 14.94
CA SER A 11 -28.41 9.93 15.66
C SER A 11 -27.20 9.99 16.60
N LEU A 12 -26.79 8.86 17.18
CA LEU A 12 -25.61 8.78 18.06
C LEU A 12 -24.29 8.83 17.29
N LEU A 13 -24.29 8.37 16.04
CA LEU A 13 -23.10 8.29 15.18
C LEU A 13 -23.03 9.44 14.16
N GLU A 14 -23.86 10.47 14.31
CA GLU A 14 -23.99 11.58 13.36
C GLU A 14 -24.24 11.15 11.90
N GLN A 15 -24.85 9.97 11.70
CA GLN A 15 -25.19 9.45 10.37
C GLN A 15 -26.64 9.73 10.01
N GLN A 16 -26.91 10.06 8.74
CA GLN A 16 -28.25 10.45 8.28
C GLN A 16 -29.24 9.29 8.31
N SER A 17 -28.80 8.06 8.01
CA SER A 17 -29.60 6.84 8.16
C SER A 17 -28.72 5.59 8.03
N PHE A 18 -29.15 4.47 8.60
CA PHE A 18 -28.57 3.13 8.33
C PHE A 18 -29.46 2.31 7.37
N THR A 19 -30.31 2.98 6.59
CA THR A 19 -31.28 2.33 5.70
C THR A 19 -30.72 1.94 4.35
N ASP A 20 -29.59 2.51 3.95
CA ASP A 20 -28.97 2.15 2.68
C ASP A 20 -28.31 0.78 2.78
N LEU A 21 -28.76 -0.15 1.93
CA LEU A 21 -28.11 -1.43 1.76
C LEU A 21 -26.71 -1.15 1.21
N VAL A 22 -25.68 -1.49 1.98
CA VAL A 22 -24.29 -1.47 1.51
C VAL A 22 -24.25 -2.26 0.21
N THR A 23 -24.00 -1.56 -0.90
CA THR A 23 -24.06 -2.17 -2.22
C THR A 23 -22.89 -3.13 -2.34
N PRO A 24 -23.04 -4.36 -2.82
CA PRO A 24 -21.90 -5.26 -2.98
C PRO A 24 -20.92 -4.71 -4.02
N PRO A 25 -19.59 -4.92 -3.86
CA PRO A 25 -18.63 -4.46 -4.84
C PRO A 25 -18.93 -5.10 -6.21
N SER A 26 -19.39 -4.28 -7.15
CA SER A 26 -20.08 -4.78 -8.35
C SER A 26 -19.14 -5.27 -9.43
N GLN A 27 -17.86 -4.89 -9.40
CA GLN A 27 -16.86 -5.26 -10.41
C GLN A 27 -15.49 -5.45 -9.77
N GLU A 28 -14.77 -6.47 -10.22
CA GLU A 28 -13.32 -6.56 -9.99
C GLU A 28 -12.67 -5.25 -10.50
N PRO A 29 -11.77 -4.61 -9.74
CA PRO A 29 -11.09 -3.40 -10.19
C PRO A 29 -10.54 -3.57 -11.62
N ARG A 30 -10.96 -2.72 -12.57
CA ARG A 30 -10.85 -2.97 -14.04
C ARG A 30 -9.44 -3.02 -14.65
N LEU A 31 -8.36 -3.17 -13.89
CA LEU A 31 -6.98 -3.07 -14.41
C LEU A 31 -6.28 -4.42 -14.69
N PHE A 32 -6.97 -5.56 -14.56
CA PHE A 32 -6.30 -6.88 -14.57
C PHE A 32 -6.15 -7.57 -15.93
N SER A 33 -6.29 -6.88 -17.08
CA SER A 33 -5.98 -7.54 -18.36
C SER A 33 -4.51 -7.97 -18.46
N THR A 34 -3.61 -7.39 -17.65
CA THR A 34 -2.20 -7.81 -17.53
C THR A 34 -1.65 -7.55 -16.11
N PRO A 35 -1.38 -8.59 -15.28
CA PRO A 35 -0.73 -8.46 -13.97
C PRO A 35 0.67 -7.83 -14.00
N ALA A 36 1.28 -7.70 -15.18
CA ALA A 36 2.62 -7.21 -15.36
C ALA A 36 2.72 -5.67 -15.36
N ASP A 37 1.65 -4.95 -15.74
CA ASP A 37 1.69 -3.48 -15.89
C ASP A 37 1.26 -2.72 -14.63
N THR A 38 0.63 -3.40 -13.65
CA THR A 38 0.05 -2.73 -12.47
C THR A 38 1.04 -2.40 -11.36
N ILE A 39 2.19 -3.06 -11.33
CA ILE A 39 3.14 -2.96 -10.20
C ILE A 39 4.03 -1.73 -10.29
N GLY A 40 4.18 -1.12 -11.47
CA GLY A 40 5.03 0.07 -11.66
C GLY A 40 4.61 1.30 -10.85
N ASN A 41 3.33 1.38 -10.48
CA ASN A 41 2.83 2.47 -9.64
C ASN A 41 2.98 2.24 -8.14
N ARG A 42 3.45 1.07 -7.70
CA ARG A 42 3.60 0.80 -6.27
C ARG A 42 4.83 1.52 -5.70
N PRO A 43 4.70 2.20 -4.54
CA PRO A 43 5.78 2.99 -3.96
C PRO A 43 6.95 2.13 -3.46
N ASP A 44 6.71 0.88 -3.09
CA ASP A 44 7.75 -0.07 -2.69
C ASP A 44 8.65 -0.49 -3.87
N VAL A 45 8.06 -0.69 -5.05
CA VAL A 45 8.80 -1.00 -6.28
C VAL A 45 9.61 0.20 -6.77
N GLN A 46 9.03 1.40 -6.72
CA GLN A 46 9.74 2.64 -7.03
C GLN A 46 10.92 2.86 -6.08
N ALA A 47 10.72 2.67 -4.77
CA ALA A 47 11.81 2.75 -3.81
C ALA A 47 12.94 1.74 -4.10
N ALA A 48 12.60 0.53 -4.52
CA ALA A 48 13.59 -0.47 -4.90
C ALA A 48 14.35 -0.12 -6.19
N GLU A 49 13.67 0.52 -7.15
CA GLU A 49 14.29 1.08 -8.37
C GLU A 49 15.28 2.20 -8.05
N GLU A 50 14.90 3.15 -7.21
CA GLU A 50 15.77 4.25 -6.76
C GLU A 50 17.00 3.72 -6.00
N LEU A 51 16.85 2.66 -5.21
CA LEU A 51 17.98 2.01 -4.52
C LEU A 51 18.95 1.34 -5.51
N GLU A 52 18.45 0.72 -6.58
CA GLU A 52 19.28 0.19 -7.66
C GLU A 52 20.04 1.30 -8.38
N GLU A 53 19.37 2.41 -8.68
CA GLU A 53 19.98 3.58 -9.31
C GLU A 53 21.05 4.23 -8.42
N ALA A 54 20.79 4.36 -7.11
CA ALA A 54 21.77 4.83 -6.14
C ALA A 54 23.01 3.92 -6.10
N ALA A 55 22.82 2.59 -6.13
CA ALA A 55 23.92 1.63 -6.18
C ALA A 55 24.69 1.73 -7.53
N HIS A 56 24.00 1.99 -8.63
CA HIS A 56 24.64 2.24 -9.92
C HIS A 56 25.46 3.55 -9.92
N ALA A 57 24.96 4.62 -9.29
CA ALA A 57 25.72 5.85 -9.07
C ALA A 57 26.96 5.63 -8.20
N ALA A 58 26.87 4.77 -7.18
CA ALA A 58 28.02 4.38 -6.35
C ALA A 58 29.11 3.66 -7.17
N VAL A 59 28.73 2.80 -8.13
CA VAL A 59 29.68 2.19 -9.08
C VAL A 59 30.37 3.25 -9.94
N LYS A 60 29.63 4.26 -10.43
CA LYS A 60 30.20 5.37 -11.19
C LYS A 60 31.18 6.18 -10.34
N ALA A 61 30.85 6.45 -9.07
CA ALA A 61 31.74 7.12 -8.14
C ALA A 61 33.01 6.31 -7.85
N ALA A 62 32.89 4.99 -7.65
CA ALA A 62 34.03 4.11 -7.48
C ALA A 62 34.92 4.04 -8.74
N TRP A 63 34.31 4.14 -9.92
CA TRP A 63 35.04 4.25 -11.18
C TRP A 63 35.69 5.62 -11.38
N ALA A 64 35.07 6.70 -10.89
CA ALA A 64 35.63 8.05 -10.91
C ALA A 64 36.96 8.15 -10.14
N ALA A 65 37.18 7.31 -9.13
CA ALA A 65 38.45 7.23 -8.40
C ALA A 65 39.67 6.80 -9.28
N TYR A 66 39.44 6.40 -10.53
CA TYR A 66 40.50 6.15 -11.50
C TYR A 66 41.01 7.43 -12.19
N PHE A 67 40.27 8.53 -12.08
CA PHE A 67 40.59 9.83 -12.65
C PHE A 67 41.21 10.78 -11.61
N PRO A 68 41.89 11.85 -12.05
CA PRO A 68 42.39 12.87 -11.14
C PRO A 68 41.24 13.67 -10.51
N ASP A 69 41.34 13.93 -9.21
CA ASP A 69 40.49 14.90 -8.52
C ASP A 69 41.03 16.32 -8.77
N PHE A 70 40.16 17.25 -9.14
CA PHE A 70 40.51 18.66 -9.31
C PHE A 70 39.90 19.49 -8.17
N PHE A 71 40.75 20.28 -7.53
CA PHE A 71 40.36 21.20 -6.47
C PHE A 71 40.74 22.61 -6.92
N ALA A 72 39.77 23.53 -6.88
CA ALA A 72 40.01 24.94 -7.10
C ALA A 72 39.59 25.69 -5.84
N SER A 73 40.44 26.60 -5.37
CA SER A 73 40.13 27.46 -4.24
C SER A 73 40.48 28.91 -4.56
N PHE A 74 39.66 29.80 -4.02
CA PHE A 74 39.90 31.24 -4.03
C PHE A 74 39.90 31.70 -2.57
N SER A 75 40.92 32.46 -2.19
CA SER A 75 40.98 33.10 -0.89
C SER A 75 41.27 34.58 -1.06
N TRP A 76 40.63 35.38 -0.23
CA TRP A 76 40.88 36.80 -0.11
C TRP A 76 41.03 37.10 1.37
N LEU A 77 42.19 37.66 1.73
CA LEU A 77 42.53 37.96 3.10
C LEU A 77 42.86 39.45 3.18
N GLN A 78 42.17 40.14 4.07
CA GLN A 78 42.43 41.53 4.38
C GLN A 78 43.04 41.62 5.77
N ASN A 79 44.28 42.11 5.85
CA ASN A 79 44.95 42.30 7.13
C ASN A 79 44.76 43.74 7.61
N GLN A 80 44.03 43.93 8.71
CA GLN A 80 43.97 45.21 9.41
C GLN A 80 45.12 45.29 10.43
N GLY A 81 46.34 45.27 9.93
CA GLY A 81 47.53 45.40 10.77
C GLY A 81 47.72 46.83 11.25
N TYR A 82 47.98 47.04 12.55
CA TYR A 82 48.45 48.30 13.09
C TYR A 82 49.97 48.43 12.84
N ASN A 83 50.39 48.42 11.58
CA ASN A 83 51.76 48.79 11.19
C ASN A 83 51.73 50.24 10.67
N GLY A 84 52.63 51.08 11.20
CA GLY A 84 52.66 52.52 10.92
C GLY A 84 52.90 52.95 9.46
N SER A 85 52.78 52.04 8.50
CA SER A 85 52.88 52.28 7.06
C SER A 85 51.53 52.57 6.38
N GLY A 86 50.39 52.43 7.07
CA GLY A 86 49.07 52.76 6.53
C GLY A 86 48.65 51.94 5.30
N ALA A 87 49.34 50.82 5.03
CA ALA A 87 49.08 49.97 3.88
C ALA A 87 47.97 48.98 4.22
N ASN A 88 46.83 49.16 3.54
CA ASN A 88 45.71 48.23 3.59
C ASN A 88 46.06 47.01 2.73
N ASP A 89 46.77 46.04 3.33
CA ASP A 89 47.28 44.87 2.62
C ASP A 89 46.16 43.84 2.41
N ALA A 90 45.44 44.02 1.29
CA ALA A 90 44.48 43.06 0.78
C ALA A 90 45.17 42.10 -0.19
N THR A 91 45.30 40.83 0.21
CA THR A 91 45.93 39.77 -0.60
C THR A 91 44.86 38.80 -1.09
N TRP A 92 44.88 38.49 -2.38
CA TRP A 92 44.03 37.46 -2.96
C TRP A 92 44.88 36.35 -3.59
N GLN A 93 44.37 35.13 -3.56
CA GLN A 93 45.03 33.96 -4.12
C GLN A 93 44.00 33.05 -4.79
N ILE A 94 44.34 32.55 -5.98
CA ILE A 94 43.64 31.47 -6.66
C ILE A 94 44.59 30.28 -6.74
N ALA A 95 44.14 29.11 -6.33
CA ALA A 95 44.90 27.87 -6.43
C ALA A 95 44.08 26.79 -7.13
N ILE A 96 44.71 26.08 -8.08
CA ILE A 96 44.14 24.90 -8.73
C ILE A 96 45.09 23.74 -8.47
N GLN A 97 44.59 22.66 -7.89
CA GLN A 97 45.33 21.45 -7.57
C GLN A 97 44.67 20.25 -8.23
N ALA A 98 45.46 19.40 -8.89
CA ALA A 98 45.03 18.08 -9.35
C ALA A 98 45.71 17.00 -8.51
N ARG A 99 44.96 15.98 -8.08
CA ARG A 99 45.47 14.84 -7.32
C ARG A 99 45.13 13.54 -8.03
N LEU A 100 46.16 12.77 -8.39
CA LEU A 100 46.02 11.43 -8.95
C LEU A 100 46.90 10.43 -8.18
N PRO A 101 46.32 9.47 -7.45
CA PRO A 101 47.11 8.43 -6.81
C PRO A 101 47.63 7.44 -7.86
N LEU A 102 48.96 7.39 -8.04
CA LEU A 102 49.61 6.49 -9.01
C LEU A 102 49.51 5.02 -8.57
N TRP A 103 49.69 4.76 -7.27
CA TRP A 103 49.61 3.41 -6.69
C TRP A 103 48.78 3.42 -5.41
N THR A 104 47.80 2.52 -5.32
CA THR A 104 46.90 2.40 -4.17
C THR A 104 46.90 1.01 -3.56
N GLY A 105 47.88 0.15 -3.88
CA GLY A 105 47.97 -1.22 -3.34
C GLY A 105 46.73 -2.07 -3.55
N GLY A 106 46.02 -1.91 -4.68
CA GLY A 106 44.77 -2.64 -4.97
C GLY A 106 43.49 -2.07 -4.37
N ARG A 107 43.56 -1.05 -3.48
CA ARG A 107 42.39 -0.44 -2.81
C ARG A 107 41.29 0.00 -3.79
N ARG A 108 41.63 0.70 -4.88
CA ARG A 108 40.64 1.17 -5.88
C ARG A 108 39.93 0.02 -6.57
N GLN A 109 40.67 -1.05 -6.92
CA GLN A 109 40.10 -2.24 -7.54
C GLN A 109 39.13 -2.96 -6.59
N ALA A 110 39.52 -3.08 -5.31
CA ALA A 110 38.66 -3.66 -4.28
C ALA A 110 37.36 -2.85 -4.10
N GLN A 111 37.45 -1.52 -4.00
CA GLN A 111 36.28 -0.63 -3.90
C GLN A 111 35.36 -0.71 -5.12
N LEU A 112 35.91 -0.79 -6.34
CA LEU A 112 35.11 -0.98 -7.55
C LEU A 112 34.43 -2.35 -7.58
N SER A 113 35.12 -3.41 -7.14
CA SER A 113 34.55 -4.75 -7.03
C SER A 113 33.42 -4.80 -6.02
N GLU A 114 33.61 -4.17 -4.85
CA GLU A 114 32.60 -4.02 -3.81
C GLU A 114 31.38 -3.28 -4.31
N ALA A 115 31.53 -2.10 -4.92
CA ALA A 115 30.41 -1.32 -5.47
C ALA A 115 29.64 -2.12 -6.54
N LYS A 116 30.34 -2.87 -7.41
CA LYS A 116 29.70 -3.76 -8.39
C LYS A 116 28.91 -4.88 -7.73
N ALA A 117 29.42 -5.46 -6.64
CA ALA A 117 28.72 -6.48 -5.88
C ALA A 117 27.47 -5.91 -5.19
N GLN A 118 27.57 -4.73 -4.60
CA GLN A 118 26.44 -4.02 -3.99
C GLN A 118 25.36 -3.67 -5.04
N ARG A 119 25.73 -3.21 -6.23
CA ARG A 119 24.79 -3.01 -7.34
C ARG A 119 24.06 -4.30 -7.71
N ARG A 120 24.76 -5.43 -7.83
CA ARG A 120 24.11 -6.73 -8.10
C ARG A 120 23.14 -7.12 -6.97
N ALA A 121 23.52 -6.89 -5.72
CA ALA A 121 22.65 -7.15 -4.58
C ALA A 121 21.38 -6.27 -4.64
N ALA A 122 21.52 -4.98 -4.96
CA ALA A 122 20.39 -4.07 -5.14
C ALA A 122 19.48 -4.50 -6.30
N GLN A 123 20.05 -4.96 -7.42
CA GLN A 123 19.29 -5.51 -8.54
C GLN A 123 18.47 -6.75 -8.12
N TYR A 124 19.09 -7.71 -7.42
CA TYR A 124 18.34 -8.88 -6.91
C TYR A 124 17.27 -8.49 -5.89
N GLN A 125 17.53 -7.49 -5.07
CA GLN A 125 16.53 -6.97 -4.13
C GLN A 125 15.34 -6.35 -4.87
N GLN A 126 15.58 -5.56 -5.92
CA GLN A 126 14.55 -5.00 -6.77
C GLN A 126 13.72 -6.10 -7.45
N GLU A 127 14.37 -7.13 -8.00
CA GLU A 127 13.70 -8.29 -8.57
C GLU A 127 12.84 -9.03 -7.52
N ALA A 128 13.37 -9.22 -6.31
CA ALA A 128 12.63 -9.86 -5.22
C ALA A 128 11.39 -9.07 -4.80
N VAL A 129 11.50 -7.73 -4.67
CA VAL A 129 10.36 -6.84 -4.37
C VAL A 129 9.32 -6.91 -5.48
N LYS A 130 9.73 -6.89 -6.76
CA LYS A 130 8.81 -7.04 -7.91
C LYS A 130 8.07 -8.38 -7.87
N GLN A 131 8.75 -9.48 -7.52
CA GLN A 131 8.10 -10.80 -7.41
C GLN A 131 7.16 -10.88 -6.20
N SER A 132 7.54 -10.29 -5.05
CA SER A 132 6.65 -10.19 -3.88
C SER A 132 5.36 -9.44 -4.22
N ALA A 133 5.48 -8.27 -4.86
CA ALA A 133 4.34 -7.48 -5.29
C ALA A 133 3.40 -8.27 -6.23
N ARG A 134 3.95 -9.06 -7.16
CA ARG A 134 3.15 -9.97 -8.02
C ARG A 134 2.41 -11.01 -7.20
N ALA A 135 3.09 -11.66 -6.26
CA ALA A 135 2.49 -12.68 -5.42
C ALA A 135 1.37 -12.11 -4.55
N GLU A 136 1.56 -10.91 -3.98
CA GLU A 136 0.55 -10.21 -3.20
C GLU A 136 -0.72 -9.91 -4.02
N VAL A 137 -0.57 -9.42 -5.26
CA VAL A 137 -1.70 -9.17 -6.16
C VAL A 137 -2.48 -10.46 -6.44
N VAL A 138 -1.77 -11.55 -6.76
CA VAL A 138 -2.41 -12.86 -7.02
C VAL A 138 -3.13 -13.37 -5.79
N ALA A 139 -2.52 -13.27 -4.61
CA ALA A 139 -3.13 -13.69 -3.34
C ALA A 139 -4.37 -12.85 -2.99
N ALA A 140 -4.28 -11.52 -3.13
CA ALA A 140 -5.39 -10.61 -2.88
C ALA A 140 -6.58 -10.89 -3.82
N ARG A 141 -6.30 -11.18 -5.10
CA ARG A 141 -7.33 -11.57 -6.07
C ARG A 141 -8.01 -12.88 -5.68
N GLY A 142 -7.23 -13.88 -5.26
CA GLY A 142 -7.77 -15.14 -4.75
C GLY A 142 -8.69 -14.93 -3.55
N ALA A 143 -8.29 -14.07 -2.62
CA ALA A 143 -9.10 -13.70 -1.45
C ALA A 143 -10.40 -12.98 -1.85
N TRP A 144 -10.35 -12.07 -2.83
CA TRP A 144 -11.52 -11.36 -3.36
C TRP A 144 -12.54 -12.32 -3.98
N LEU A 145 -12.08 -13.23 -4.85
CA LEU A 145 -12.93 -14.24 -5.49
C LEU A 145 -13.55 -15.19 -4.45
N ALA A 146 -12.77 -15.60 -3.45
CA ALA A 146 -13.27 -16.42 -2.36
C ALA A 146 -14.34 -15.69 -1.53
N ALA A 147 -14.12 -14.42 -1.19
CA ALA A 147 -15.09 -13.61 -0.45
C ALA A 147 -16.38 -13.38 -1.24
N GLN A 148 -16.30 -13.14 -2.55
CA GLN A 148 -17.47 -13.08 -3.44
C GLN A 148 -18.26 -14.39 -3.42
N ALA A 149 -17.57 -15.54 -3.51
CA ALA A 149 -18.22 -16.85 -3.48
C ALA A 149 -18.90 -17.12 -2.12
N GLN A 150 -18.25 -16.75 -1.01
CA GLN A 150 -18.83 -16.84 0.34
C GLN A 150 -20.10 -15.99 0.47
N TYR A 151 -20.09 -14.76 -0.06
CA TYR A 151 -21.27 -13.89 -0.04
C TYR A 151 -22.43 -14.49 -0.82
N ARG A 152 -22.18 -15.06 -2.01
CA ARG A 152 -23.21 -15.78 -2.79
C ARG A 152 -23.75 -17.00 -2.04
N ALA A 153 -22.89 -17.76 -1.36
CA ALA A 153 -23.33 -18.90 -0.55
C ALA A 153 -24.19 -18.45 0.63
N ALA A 154 -23.84 -17.35 1.30
CA ALA A 154 -24.62 -16.77 2.39
C ALA A 154 -26.00 -16.27 1.91
N GLN A 155 -26.09 -15.69 0.71
CA GLN A 155 -27.39 -15.32 0.13
C GLN A 155 -28.31 -16.54 -0.04
N SER A 156 -27.78 -17.64 -0.60
CA SER A 156 -28.53 -18.89 -0.75
C SER A 156 -28.94 -19.49 0.60
N ALA A 157 -28.08 -19.37 1.63
CA ALA A 157 -28.39 -19.83 2.99
C ALA A 157 -29.54 -19.03 3.62
N VAL A 158 -29.56 -17.70 3.45
CA VAL A 158 -30.67 -16.85 3.89
C VAL A 158 -31.96 -17.27 3.19
N ALA A 159 -31.97 -17.41 1.86
CA ALA A 159 -33.15 -17.81 1.12
C ALA A 159 -33.71 -19.18 1.58
N ALA A 160 -32.83 -20.14 1.88
CA ALA A 160 -33.24 -21.43 2.43
C ALA A 160 -33.82 -21.31 3.86
N ALA A 161 -33.19 -20.53 4.73
CA ALA A 161 -33.67 -20.31 6.10
C ALA A 161 -35.02 -19.55 6.13
N GLU A 162 -35.24 -18.62 5.20
CA GLU A 162 -36.52 -17.93 5.03
C GLU A 162 -37.64 -18.91 4.67
N GLU A 163 -37.39 -19.83 3.74
CA GLU A 163 -38.37 -20.84 3.35
C GLU A 163 -38.66 -21.84 4.48
N VAL A 164 -37.64 -22.26 5.23
CA VAL A 164 -37.83 -23.11 6.42
C VAL A 164 -38.69 -22.40 7.46
N THR A 165 -38.39 -21.14 7.76
CA THR A 165 -39.15 -20.34 8.73
C THR A 165 -40.60 -20.17 8.27
N ARG A 166 -40.83 -19.94 6.97
CA ARG A 166 -42.16 -19.86 6.37
C ARG A 166 -42.96 -21.15 6.58
N ILE A 167 -42.39 -22.31 6.22
CA ILE A 167 -43.04 -23.62 6.39
C ILE A 167 -43.35 -23.91 7.86
N GLN A 168 -42.43 -23.55 8.77
CA GLN A 168 -42.64 -23.77 10.21
C GLN A 168 -43.71 -22.85 10.78
N THR A 169 -43.75 -21.60 10.34
CA THR A 169 -44.81 -20.63 10.69
C THR A 169 -46.18 -21.16 10.28
N ASP A 170 -46.31 -21.70 9.06
CA ASP A 170 -47.56 -22.29 8.56
C ASP A 170 -47.99 -23.47 9.44
N ARG A 171 -47.07 -24.39 9.79
CA ARG A 171 -47.38 -25.55 10.65
C ARG A 171 -47.74 -25.16 12.09
N PHE A 172 -47.09 -24.13 12.62
CA PHE A 172 -47.42 -23.60 13.96
C PHE A 172 -48.84 -23.01 13.96
N ALA A 173 -49.23 -22.27 12.92
CA ALA A 173 -50.57 -21.72 12.78
C ALA A 173 -51.65 -22.82 12.69
N GLU A 174 -51.32 -23.99 12.15
CA GLU A 174 -52.18 -25.18 12.10
C GLU A 174 -52.18 -26.01 13.41
N GLY A 175 -51.40 -25.60 14.42
CA GLY A 175 -51.25 -26.34 15.69
C GLY A 175 -50.45 -27.64 15.56
N ARG A 176 -49.65 -27.79 14.49
CA ARG A 176 -48.88 -29.00 14.16
C ARG A 176 -47.38 -28.89 14.49
N LEU A 177 -46.95 -27.78 15.07
CA LEU A 177 -45.57 -27.49 15.44
C LEU A 177 -45.51 -26.87 16.84
N SER A 178 -44.44 -27.11 17.60
CA SER A 178 -44.26 -26.45 18.89
C SER A 178 -43.78 -25.00 18.72
N ALA A 179 -44.02 -24.17 19.73
CA ALA A 179 -43.49 -22.80 19.75
C ALA A 179 -41.96 -22.78 19.77
N THR A 180 -41.32 -23.78 20.39
CA THR A 180 -39.86 -23.91 20.44
C THR A 180 -39.28 -24.12 19.06
N ASP A 181 -39.87 -25.01 18.25
CA ASP A 181 -39.38 -25.27 16.89
C ASP A 181 -39.42 -23.99 16.03
N LEU A 182 -40.52 -23.21 16.13
CA LEU A 182 -40.65 -21.94 15.41
C LEU A 182 -39.56 -20.93 15.82
N VAL A 183 -39.30 -20.79 17.13
CA VAL A 183 -38.25 -19.91 17.64
C VAL A 183 -36.87 -20.39 17.17
N ASP A 184 -36.63 -21.69 17.09
CA ASP A 184 -35.36 -22.25 16.58
C ASP A 184 -35.16 -21.94 15.09
N ALA A 185 -36.23 -21.98 14.27
CA ALA A 185 -36.14 -21.56 12.86
C ALA A 185 -35.92 -20.05 12.71
N GLU A 186 -36.61 -19.22 13.49
CA GLU A 186 -36.39 -17.78 13.51
C GLU A 186 -34.95 -17.42 13.94
N ALA A 187 -34.40 -18.14 14.93
CA ALA A 187 -33.00 -18.00 15.34
C ALA A 187 -32.04 -18.38 14.21
N THR A 188 -32.29 -19.51 13.52
CA THR A 188 -31.49 -19.94 12.36
C THR A 188 -31.52 -18.90 11.23
N LEU A 189 -32.68 -18.29 10.95
CA LEU A 189 -32.80 -17.21 9.98
C LEU A 189 -32.02 -15.96 10.40
N ALA A 190 -32.10 -15.58 11.68
CA ALA A 190 -31.33 -14.46 12.22
C ALA A 190 -29.82 -14.69 12.07
N ASP A 191 -29.34 -15.90 12.37
CA ASP A 191 -27.93 -16.29 12.20
C ASP A 191 -27.51 -16.24 10.72
N ALA A 192 -28.33 -16.75 9.80
CA ALA A 192 -28.05 -16.71 8.36
C ALA A 192 -27.94 -15.26 7.85
N ARG A 193 -28.82 -14.36 8.32
CA ARG A 193 -28.76 -12.93 7.97
C ARG A 193 -27.51 -12.25 8.54
N SER A 194 -27.11 -12.61 9.76
CA SER A 194 -25.87 -12.12 10.37
C SER A 194 -24.63 -12.54 9.57
N GLU A 195 -24.59 -13.78 9.09
CA GLU A 195 -23.49 -14.29 8.25
C GLU A 195 -23.48 -13.63 6.85
N LEU A 196 -24.64 -13.32 6.28
CA LEU A 196 -24.73 -12.55 5.04
C LEU A 196 -24.06 -11.16 5.19
N VAL A 197 -24.34 -10.45 6.27
CA VAL A 197 -23.71 -9.15 6.55
C VAL A 197 -22.21 -9.31 6.77
N SER A 198 -21.80 -10.31 7.55
CA SER A 198 -20.38 -10.59 7.81
C SER A 198 -19.60 -10.93 6.54
N SER A 199 -20.19 -11.72 5.64
CA SER A 199 -19.59 -12.07 4.34
C SER A 199 -19.48 -10.88 3.40
N LEU A 200 -20.45 -9.96 3.42
CA LEU A 200 -20.38 -8.70 2.67
C LEU A 200 -19.22 -7.82 3.15
N VAL A 201 -19.05 -7.68 4.48
CA VAL A 201 -17.92 -6.94 5.06
C VAL A 201 -16.59 -7.59 4.69
N ARG A 202 -16.50 -8.93 4.71
CA ARG A 202 -15.29 -9.64 4.25
C ARG A 202 -14.99 -9.35 2.78
N TRP A 203 -16.01 -9.28 1.93
CA TRP A 203 -15.83 -8.95 0.52
C TRP A 203 -15.31 -7.53 0.32
N TRP A 204 -15.83 -6.55 1.05
CA TRP A 204 -15.32 -5.17 1.03
C TRP A 204 -13.86 -5.06 1.50
N LYS A 205 -13.49 -5.77 2.57
CA LYS A 205 -12.08 -5.81 3.02
C LYS A 205 -11.16 -6.44 1.97
N ALA A 206 -11.64 -7.46 1.27
CA ALA A 206 -10.87 -8.09 0.20
C ALA A 206 -10.75 -7.19 -1.04
N ASP A 207 -11.77 -6.38 -1.34
CA ASP A 207 -11.72 -5.35 -2.39
C ASP A 207 -10.65 -4.31 -2.09
N ASP A 208 -10.65 -3.82 -0.86
CA ASP A 208 -9.66 -2.85 -0.40
C ASP A 208 -8.23 -3.41 -0.45
N ALA A 209 -8.03 -4.61 0.08
CA ALA A 209 -6.74 -5.29 0.02
C ALA A 209 -6.24 -5.49 -1.43
N LEU A 210 -7.15 -5.78 -2.37
CA LEU A 210 -6.84 -5.91 -3.78
C LEU A 210 -6.45 -4.56 -4.42
N ARG A 211 -7.16 -3.48 -4.10
CA ARG A 211 -6.81 -2.12 -4.54
C ARG A 211 -5.42 -1.72 -4.05
N LEU A 212 -5.14 -1.92 -2.76
CA LEU A 212 -3.83 -1.65 -2.17
C LEU A 212 -2.72 -2.49 -2.81
N ALA A 213 -2.97 -3.78 -3.07
CA ALA A 213 -2.00 -4.65 -3.73
C ALA A 213 -1.67 -4.18 -5.16
N VAL A 214 -2.60 -3.51 -5.84
CA VAL A 214 -2.40 -2.92 -7.17
C VAL A 214 -1.77 -1.52 -7.10
N GLY A 215 -1.66 -0.92 -5.90
CA GLY A 215 -1.17 0.44 -5.71
C GLY A 215 -2.25 1.52 -5.88
N LEU A 216 -3.53 1.15 -5.84
CA LEU A 216 -4.66 2.09 -5.80
C LEU A 216 -5.06 2.40 -4.35
N ALA A 217 -5.62 3.58 -4.14
CA ALA A 217 -6.20 3.94 -2.85
C ALA A 217 -7.45 3.07 -2.53
N PRO A 218 -7.70 2.80 -1.24
CA PRO A 218 -8.93 2.18 -0.76
C PRO A 218 -10.19 2.84 -1.31
N ALA A 219 -11.20 2.04 -1.66
CA ALA A 219 -12.49 2.54 -2.15
C ALA A 219 -13.14 3.57 -1.22
N ALA A 220 -12.92 3.42 0.09
CA ALA A 220 -13.44 4.31 1.12
C ALA A 220 -12.97 5.78 0.96
N TYR A 221 -11.88 6.04 0.24
CA TYR A 221 -11.39 7.40 -0.01
C TYR A 221 -11.99 8.06 -1.26
N ASP A 222 -12.61 7.31 -2.18
CA ASP A 222 -13.26 7.90 -3.36
C ASP A 222 -14.54 8.67 -2.97
N GLU A 223 -15.21 8.26 -1.88
CA GLU A 223 -16.47 8.85 -1.41
C GLU A 223 -16.29 10.00 -0.42
N TYR A 224 -15.13 10.11 0.25
CA TYR A 224 -14.83 11.22 1.17
C TYR A 224 -14.18 12.41 0.43
N THR A 225 -14.92 13.03 -0.48
CA THR A 225 -14.59 14.34 -1.09
C THR A 225 -15.09 15.53 -0.24
N GLY A 226 -15.30 15.31 1.06
CA GLY A 226 -15.58 16.39 1.99
C GLY A 226 -14.34 17.26 2.22
N PRO A 227 -14.48 18.60 2.26
CA PRO A 227 -13.33 19.47 2.48
C PRO A 227 -12.68 19.17 3.82
N VAL A 228 -11.36 18.93 3.81
CA VAL A 228 -10.52 18.96 5.01
C VAL A 228 -10.64 20.38 5.58
N LYS A 229 -11.31 20.51 6.74
CA LYS A 229 -11.27 21.73 7.55
C LYS A 229 -10.15 21.64 8.56
#